data_AF-A0A9P7BIV2-F1
#
_entry.id   AF-A0A9P7BIV2-F1
#
_cell.length_a   1.000
_cell.length_b   1.000
_cell.length_c   1.000
_cell.angle_alpha   90.00
_cell.angle_beta   90.00
_cell.angle_gamma   90.00
#
_symmetry.space_group_name_H-M   'P 1'
#
loop_
_entity.id
_entity.type
_entity.pdbx_description
1 polymer ?
#
loop_
_entity_poly.entity_id
_entity_poly.type
_entity_poly.pdbx_seq_one_letter_code
_entity_poly.pdbx_strand_id
1 'polypeptide(L)'
;MATSLVSNDDKPVDAVMGLRVTLEDLRQQIARAVVSGASQEQLSKLQEQAVSIKNCIMFLDEAQAFCITPPMPTGGIILGPGHATNASHPRSAHKIYSTPLL
;
A
#
# COMPACT_ATOMS: atom_id res chain seq x y z
N MET A 1 11.79 -31.34 15.70
CA MET A 1 10.37 -30.97 15.91
C MET A 1 10.00 -29.99 14.81
N ALA A 2 9.10 -30.37 13.90
CA ALA A 2 8.64 -29.52 12.82
C ALA A 2 7.63 -28.52 13.39
N THR A 3 7.99 -27.23 13.43
CA THR A 3 7.04 -26.17 13.73
C THR A 3 6.18 -25.98 12.48
N SER A 4 4.94 -26.47 12.55
CA SER A 4 3.88 -26.22 11.59
C SER A 4 3.81 -24.72 11.29
N LEU A 5 4.13 -24.34 10.06
CA LEU A 5 3.81 -23.03 9.51
C LEU A 5 2.30 -22.86 9.66
N VAL A 6 1.89 -21.92 10.51
CA VAL A 6 0.51 -21.46 10.58
C VAL A 6 0.22 -20.83 9.23
N SER A 7 -0.50 -21.58 8.39
CA SER A 7 -1.15 -21.07 7.19
C SER A 7 -2.17 -20.02 7.65
N ASN A 8 -1.74 -18.76 7.72
CA ASN A 8 -2.68 -17.66 7.74
C ASN A 8 -3.32 -17.67 6.36
N ASP A 9 -4.63 -17.88 6.34
CA ASP A 9 -5.50 -17.72 5.19
C ASP A 9 -5.31 -16.28 4.67
N ASP A 10 -4.35 -16.11 3.74
CA ASP A 10 -3.94 -14.86 3.11
C ASP A 10 -5.03 -14.34 2.18
N LYS A 11 -6.21 -14.06 2.72
CA LYS A 11 -7.06 -13.06 2.12
C LYS A 11 -6.35 -11.73 2.39
N PRO A 12 -5.95 -10.95 1.36
CA PRO A 12 -5.38 -9.63 1.58
C PRO A 12 -6.46 -8.78 2.25
N VAL A 13 -6.46 -8.77 3.58
CA VAL A 13 -7.20 -7.80 4.37
C VAL A 13 -6.52 -6.49 4.05
N ASP A 14 -7.28 -5.57 3.49
CA ASP A 14 -6.83 -4.20 3.31
C ASP A 14 -6.32 -3.70 4.68
N ALA A 15 -5.00 -3.55 4.80
CA ALA A 15 -4.34 -3.16 6.03
C ALA A 15 -4.91 -1.82 6.56
N VAL A 16 -5.32 -0.94 5.64
CA VAL A 16 -6.00 0.32 5.97
C VAL A 16 -7.37 0.05 6.61
N MET A 17 -8.14 -0.90 6.07
CA MET A 17 -9.42 -1.30 6.67
C MET A 17 -9.23 -1.88 8.08
N GLY A 18 -8.21 -2.72 8.31
CA GLY A 18 -7.88 -3.23 9.63
C GLY A 18 -7.52 -2.12 10.62
N LEU A 19 -6.70 -1.15 10.22
CA LEU A 19 -6.35 0.01 11.04
C LEU A 19 -7.55 0.91 11.35
N ARG A 20 -8.47 1.11 10.39
CA ARG A 20 -9.71 1.88 10.59
C ARG A 20 -10.61 1.24 11.65
N VAL A 21 -10.72 -0.09 11.67
CA VAL A 21 -11.46 -0.82 12.71
C VAL A 21 -10.81 -0.62 14.08
N THR A 22 -9.49 -0.78 14.18
CA THR A 22 -8.77 -0.55 15.44
C THR A 22 -8.95 0.88 15.95
N LEU A 23 -8.95 1.88 15.06
CA LEU A 23 -9.16 3.28 15.44
C LEU A 23 -10.58 3.52 16.00
N GLU A 24 -11.60 2.89 15.44
CA GLU A 24 -12.98 3.01 15.96
C GLU A 24 -13.11 2.34 17.34
N ASP A 25 -12.50 1.16 17.56
CA ASP A 25 -12.49 0.55 18.88
C ASP A 25 -11.76 1.43 19.90
N LEU A 26 -10.62 2.00 19.54
CA LEU A 26 -9.87 2.92 20.40
C LEU A 26 -10.69 4.17 20.75
N ARG A 27 -11.46 4.71 19.80
CA ARG A 27 -12.40 5.81 20.03
C ARG A 27 -13.43 5.44 21.10
N GLN A 28 -13.98 4.23 21.02
CA GLN A 28 -14.92 3.74 22.03
C GLN A 28 -14.23 3.51 23.39
N GLN A 29 -12.99 3.00 23.41
CA GLN A 29 -12.21 2.86 24.64
C GLN A 29 -11.98 4.21 25.33
N ILE A 30 -11.61 5.25 24.57
CA ILE A 30 -11.46 6.61 25.09
C ILE A 30 -12.79 7.11 25.66
N ALA A 31 -13.90 6.95 24.93
CA ALA A 31 -15.20 7.36 25.43
C ALA A 31 -15.57 6.66 26.75
N ARG A 32 -15.34 5.34 26.84
CA ARG A 32 -15.53 4.56 28.06
C ARG A 32 -14.65 5.04 29.20
N ALA A 33 -13.36 5.30 28.93
CA ALA A 33 -12.39 5.77 29.90
C ALA A 33 -12.74 7.16 30.45
N VAL A 34 -13.24 8.07 29.60
CA VAL A 34 -13.72 9.41 30.02
C VAL A 34 -14.91 9.28 30.95
N VAL A 35 -15.90 8.45 30.59
CA VAL A 35 -17.10 8.23 31.42
C VAL A 35 -16.75 7.57 32.75
N SER A 36 -15.78 6.65 32.79
CA SER A 36 -15.33 6.00 34.01
C SER A 36 -14.40 6.85 34.88
N GLY A 37 -14.04 8.07 34.46
CA GLY A 37 -13.12 8.93 35.19
C GLY A 37 -11.68 8.41 35.23
N ALA A 38 -11.21 7.79 34.12
CA ALA A 38 -9.83 7.34 33.98
C ALA A 38 -8.83 8.49 34.18
N SER A 39 -7.60 8.15 34.60
CA SER A 39 -6.58 9.18 34.84
C SER A 39 -6.18 9.88 33.55
N GLN A 40 -5.68 11.11 33.66
CA GLN A 40 -5.16 11.85 32.50
C GLN A 40 -4.07 11.05 31.79
N GLU A 41 -3.19 10.37 32.52
CA GLU A 41 -2.13 9.55 31.94
C GLU A 41 -2.69 8.42 31.07
N GLN A 42 -3.74 7.75 31.53
CA GLN A 42 -4.42 6.71 30.76
C GLN A 42 -5.07 7.28 29.49
N LEU A 43 -5.73 8.43 29.61
CA LEU A 43 -6.32 9.11 28.45
C LEU A 43 -5.26 9.58 27.45
N SER A 44 -4.10 10.07 27.92
CA SER A 44 -2.97 10.46 27.07
C SER A 44 -2.46 9.28 26.25
N LYS A 45 -2.23 8.13 26.90
CA LYS A 45 -1.77 6.91 26.23
C LYS A 45 -2.74 6.45 25.14
N LEU A 46 -4.04 6.46 25.41
CA LEU A 46 -5.05 6.11 24.42
C LEU A 46 -5.09 7.13 23.27
N GLN A 47 -4.95 8.42 23.55
CA GLN A 47 -4.91 9.46 22.50
C GLN A 47 -3.65 9.36 21.63
N GLU A 48 -2.49 9.11 22.23
CA GLU A 48 -1.22 8.90 21.50
C GLU A 48 -1.32 7.70 20.56
N GLN A 49 -1.92 6.60 21.03
CA GLN A 49 -2.21 5.43 20.17
C GLN A 49 -3.15 5.79 19.01
N ALA A 50 -4.20 6.57 19.26
CA ALA A 50 -5.13 7.02 18.21
C ALA A 50 -4.40 7.83 17.13
N VAL A 51 -3.55 8.76 17.56
CA VAL A 51 -2.76 9.62 16.66
C VAL A 51 -1.79 8.79 15.84
N SER A 52 -1.09 7.83 16.45
CA SER A 52 -0.18 6.93 15.75
C SER A 52 -0.88 6.15 14.65
N ILE A 53 -2.03 5.53 14.95
CA ILE A 53 -2.81 4.77 13.96
C ILE A 53 -3.32 5.69 12.85
N LYS A 54 -3.82 6.89 13.18
CA LYS A 54 -4.27 7.86 12.18
C LYS A 54 -3.17 8.23 11.20
N ASN A 55 -1.95 8.46 11.71
CA ASN A 55 -0.79 8.79 10.89
C ASN A 55 -0.38 7.61 10.00
N CYS A 56 -0.45 6.38 10.50
CA CYS A 56 -0.21 5.18 9.69
C CYS A 56 -1.21 5.05 8.53
N ILE A 57 -2.51 5.25 8.80
CA ILE A 57 -3.54 5.22 7.76
C ILE A 57 -3.24 6.27 6.68
N MET A 58 -2.94 7.51 7.10
CA MET A 58 -2.62 8.60 6.18
C MET A 58 -1.40 8.27 5.29
N PHE A 59 -0.34 7.74 5.90
CA PHE A 59 0.85 7.31 5.16
C PHE A 59 0.54 6.21 4.13
N LEU A 60 -0.29 5.22 4.51
CA LEU A 60 -0.67 4.14 3.60
C LEU A 60 -1.59 4.63 2.47
N ASP A 61 -2.55 5.51 2.77
CA ASP A 61 -3.42 6.13 1.77
C ASP A 61 -2.58 6.94 0.75
N GLU A 62 -1.59 7.71 1.23
CA GLU A 62 -0.63 8.43 0.38
C GLU A 62 0.21 7.48 -0.47
N ALA A 63 0.77 6.42 0.12
CA ALA A 63 1.58 5.43 -0.60
C ALA A 63 0.78 4.72 -1.70
N GLN A 64 -0.49 4.37 -1.44
CA GLN A 64 -1.38 3.76 -2.44
C GLN A 64 -1.61 4.68 -3.64
N ALA A 65 -1.61 6.01 -3.47
CA ALA A 65 -1.73 6.95 -4.58
C ALA A 65 -0.54 6.88 -5.56
N PHE A 66 0.62 6.38 -5.13
CA PHE A 66 1.80 6.19 -5.98
C PHE A 66 1.87 4.78 -6.60
N CYS A 67 1.17 3.80 -6.00
CA CYS A 67 1.19 2.40 -6.44
C CYS A 67 0.11 2.07 -7.48
N ILE A 68 -0.44 3.06 -8.19
CA ILE A 68 -1.38 2.82 -9.29
C ILE A 68 -0.65 1.98 -10.34
N THR A 69 -1.03 0.72 -10.46
CA THR A 69 -0.52 -0.16 -11.50
C THR A 69 -0.86 0.50 -12.85
N PRO A 70 0.12 0.72 -13.75
CA PRO A 70 -0.22 1.25 -15.07
C PRO A 70 -1.28 0.35 -15.69
N PRO A 71 -2.29 0.92 -16.39
CA PRO A 71 -3.31 0.11 -17.03
C PRO A 71 -2.60 -0.95 -17.88
N MET A 72 -2.94 -2.22 -17.61
CA MET A 72 -2.46 -3.36 -18.41
C MET A 72 -2.55 -2.95 -19.89
N PRO A 73 -1.46 -3.07 -20.67
CA PRO A 73 -1.55 -2.79 -22.10
C PRO A 73 -2.62 -3.73 -22.63
N THR A 74 -3.74 -3.16 -23.09
CA THR A 74 -4.80 -3.92 -23.74
C THR A 74 -4.14 -4.66 -24.90
N GLY A 75 -3.85 -5.93 -24.70
CA GLY A 75 -3.33 -6.82 -25.71
C GLY A 75 -4.39 -6.91 -26.79
N GLY A 76 -4.27 -6.06 -27.80
CA GLY A 76 -4.99 -6.19 -29.05
C GLY A 76 -4.52 -7.48 -29.71
N ILE A 77 -5.16 -8.59 -29.36
CA ILE A 77 -5.09 -9.82 -30.14
C ILE A 77 -5.84 -9.53 -31.44
N ILE A 78 -5.15 -8.96 -32.42
CA ILE A 78 -5.61 -9.04 -33.81
C ILE A 78 -4.93 -10.26 -34.41
N LEU A 79 -5.68 -11.36 -34.40
CA LEU A 79 -5.43 -12.54 -35.24
C LEU A 79 -5.44 -12.09 -36.72
N GLY A 80 -4.31 -12.22 -37.40
CA GLY A 80 -4.20 -12.07 -38.84
C GLY A 80 -2.88 -12.66 -39.35
N PRO A 81 -2.88 -13.74 -40.15
CA PRO A 81 -1.66 -14.37 -40.63
C PRO A 81 -1.12 -13.59 -41.84
N GLY A 82 0.11 -13.08 -41.76
CA GLY A 82 0.64 -12.33 -42.91
C GLY A 82 2.07 -11.82 -42.76
N HIS A 83 3.01 -12.70 -43.12
CA HIS A 83 4.36 -12.41 -43.59
C HIS A 83 5.45 -11.96 -42.59
N ALA A 84 6.43 -12.85 -42.48
CA ALA A 84 7.73 -12.64 -41.89
C ALA A 84 8.53 -11.59 -42.65
N THR A 85 9.12 -10.64 -41.92
CA THR A 85 10.43 -10.09 -42.28
C THR A 85 11.20 -9.80 -41.00
N ASN A 86 12.28 -10.56 -40.85
CA ASN A 86 13.37 -10.35 -39.90
C ASN A 86 13.76 -8.86 -39.76
N ALA A 87 13.87 -8.38 -38.53
CA ALA A 87 14.80 -7.31 -38.20
C ALA A 87 15.11 -7.33 -36.68
N SER A 88 16.18 -8.06 -36.35
CA SER A 88 17.18 -7.75 -35.33
C SER A 88 16.77 -6.86 -34.14
N HIS A 89 16.77 -7.45 -32.94
CA HIS A 89 17.03 -6.71 -31.71
C HIS A 89 18.38 -5.96 -31.80
N PRO A 90 18.48 -4.76 -31.19
CA PRO A 90 19.67 -4.46 -30.43
C PRO A 90 19.31 -4.08 -28.99
N ARG A 91 19.62 -5.02 -28.11
CA ARG A 91 20.30 -4.86 -26.82
C ARG A 91 20.67 -3.39 -26.45
N SER A 92 20.11 -2.93 -25.35
CA SER A 92 20.71 -2.04 -24.33
C SER A 92 21.94 -1.20 -24.74
N ALA A 93 21.77 0.12 -24.84
CA ALA A 93 22.86 1.08 -24.71
C ALA A 93 22.50 2.14 -23.66
N HIS A 94 23.12 1.99 -22.50
CA HIS A 94 23.32 3.00 -21.47
C HIS A 94 24.25 4.12 -22.01
N LYS A 95 24.10 5.35 -21.46
CA LYS A 95 24.95 6.57 -21.59
C LYS A 95 24.74 7.41 -22.88
N ILE A 96 24.85 8.75 -22.91
CA ILE A 96 25.27 9.85 -22.02
C ILE A 96 24.72 11.17 -22.64
N TYR A 97 24.60 12.23 -21.83
CA TYR A 97 24.32 13.64 -22.17
C TYR A 97 24.75 14.12 -23.58
N SER A 98 23.89 14.92 -24.23
CA SER A 98 24.25 15.73 -25.39
C SER A 98 23.60 17.13 -25.31
N THR A 99 24.42 18.12 -24.94
CA THR A 99 24.47 19.44 -25.61
C THR A 99 25.21 19.25 -26.96
N PRO A 100 25.11 20.14 -27.99
CA PRO A 100 25.33 21.59 -27.89
C PRO A 100 24.59 22.54 -28.87
N LEU A 101 24.73 23.84 -28.54
CA LEU A 101 24.88 25.07 -29.36
C LEU A 101 24.13 25.22 -30.70
N LEU A 102 23.26 26.24 -30.71
CA LEU A 102 23.25 27.32 -31.72
C LEU A 102 22.71 28.61 -31.09
#